data_AF-A0A286B879-F1
#
_entry.id   AF-A0A286B879-F1
#
_cell.length_a   1.000
_cell.length_b   1.000
_cell.length_c   1.000
_cell.angle_alpha   90.00
_cell.angle_beta   90.00
_cell.angle_gamma   90.00
#
_symmetry.space_group_name_H-M   'P 1'
#
loop_
_entity.id
_entity.type
_entity.pdbx_description
1 polymer ?
#
loop_
_entity_poly.entity_id
_entity_poly.type
_entity_poly.pdbx_seq_one_letter_code
_entity_poly.pdbx_strand_id
1 'polypeptide(L)'
;MSSIRNTATTQPCALVARALAIYRSIAACHAHIANNSGSSASNASALTAALMLPCYQSSFRELALALTLEEERELRYALDEFCNSAA
;
A
#
# COMPACT_ATOMS: atom_id res chain seq x y z
N MET A 1 20.40 7.01 30.65
CA MET A 1 20.49 5.93 29.64
C MET A 1 19.89 6.45 28.35
N SER A 2 20.76 6.78 27.40
CA SER A 2 20.42 7.39 26.12
C SER A 2 19.80 6.34 25.19
N SER A 3 18.58 6.57 24.70
CA SER A 3 18.07 5.86 23.54
C SER A 3 17.79 6.88 22.44
N ILE A 4 18.84 7.15 21.70
CA ILE A 4 18.84 7.86 20.42
C ILE A 4 17.83 7.15 19.50
N ARG A 5 16.83 7.87 19.02
CA ARG A 5 16.15 7.53 17.76
C ARG A 5 16.26 8.72 16.82
N ASN A 6 17.43 8.71 16.16
CA ASN A 6 17.72 9.08 14.79
C ASN A 6 16.76 10.08 14.14
N THR A 7 17.26 11.31 14.03
CA THR A 7 17.33 12.10 12.80
C THR A 7 16.39 11.65 11.68
N ALA A 8 15.38 12.50 11.44
CA ALA A 8 14.51 12.52 10.28
C ALA A 8 15.29 12.73 8.97
N THR A 9 15.96 11.68 8.51
CA THR A 9 16.24 11.45 7.09
C THR A 9 15.28 10.36 6.65
N THR A 10 14.07 10.76 6.26
CA THR A 10 13.24 9.96 5.36
C THR A 10 14.07 9.74 4.10
N GLN A 11 14.78 8.62 4.03
CA GLN A 11 15.45 8.23 2.80
C GLN A 11 14.37 8.08 1.74
N PRO A 12 14.58 8.62 0.53
CA PRO A 12 13.56 8.58 -0.51
C PRO A 12 13.10 7.15 -0.83
N CYS A 13 14.04 6.19 -0.80
CA CYS A 13 13.74 4.76 -0.93
C CYS A 13 12.77 4.21 0.14
N ALA A 14 12.76 4.80 1.35
CA ALA A 14 11.87 4.35 2.43
C ALA A 14 10.41 4.78 2.19
N LEU A 15 10.19 5.95 1.58
CA LEU A 15 8.85 6.42 1.22
C LEU A 15 8.28 5.60 0.05
N VAL A 16 9.09 5.34 -0.98
CA VAL A 16 8.74 4.47 -2.11
C VAL A 16 8.40 3.05 -1.63
N ALA A 17 9.25 2.45 -0.79
CA ALA A 17 9.00 1.12 -0.25
C ALA A 17 7.71 1.05 0.58
N ARG A 18 7.42 2.09 1.36
CA ARG A 18 6.19 2.18 2.14
C ARG A 18 4.95 2.35 1.26
N ALA A 19 5.02 3.18 0.23
CA ALA A 19 3.93 3.35 -0.73
C ALA A 19 3.64 2.03 -1.46
N LEU A 20 4.67 1.31 -1.91
CA LEU A 20 4.53 0.00 -2.55
C LEU A 20 3.88 -1.03 -1.62
N ALA A 21 4.26 -1.06 -0.33
CA ALA A 21 3.65 -1.96 0.65
C ALA A 21 2.15 -1.68 0.83
N ILE A 22 1.75 -0.41 0.91
CA ILE A 22 0.34 -0.03 1.03
C ILE A 22 -0.44 -0.39 -0.25
N TYR A 23 0.16 -0.18 -1.43
CA TYR A 23 -0.45 -0.59 -2.68
C TYR A 23 -0.74 -2.10 -2.73
N ARG A 24 0.20 -2.93 -2.26
CA ARG A 24 0.00 -4.38 -2.14
C ARG A 24 -1.16 -4.72 -1.19
N SER A 25 -1.29 -4.02 -0.07
CA SER A 25 -2.43 -4.18 0.84
C SER A 25 -3.77 -3.80 0.19
N ILE A 26 -3.80 -2.74 -0.62
CA ILE A 26 -4.98 -2.33 -1.41
C ILE A 26 -5.36 -3.43 -2.40
N ALA A 27 -4.38 -3.94 -3.17
CA ALA A 27 -4.60 -5.01 -4.15
C ALA A 27 -5.14 -6.29 -3.48
N ALA A 28 -4.58 -6.68 -2.33
CA ALA A 28 -5.08 -7.81 -1.55
C ALA A 28 -6.51 -7.58 -1.06
N CYS A 29 -6.85 -6.37 -0.59
CA CYS A 29 -8.22 -6.04 -0.18
C CYS A 29 -9.20 -6.19 -1.34
N HIS A 30 -8.88 -5.66 -2.53
CA HIS A 30 -9.70 -5.83 -3.73
C HIS A 30 -9.87 -7.30 -4.11
N ALA A 31 -8.80 -8.10 -4.07
CA ALA A 31 -8.86 -9.53 -4.36
C ALA A 31 -9.77 -10.28 -3.37
N HIS A 32 -9.67 -9.97 -2.07
CA HIS A 32 -10.53 -10.56 -1.05
C HIS A 32 -12.00 -10.18 -1.23
N ILE A 33 -12.30 -8.94 -1.65
CA ILE A 33 -13.67 -8.49 -1.92
C ILE A 33 -14.23 -9.19 -3.16
N ALA A 34 -13.45 -9.26 -4.24
CA ALA A 34 -13.88 -9.87 -5.51
C ALA A 34 -14.15 -11.38 -5.35
N ASN A 35 -13.24 -12.10 -4.69
CA ASN A 35 -13.29 -13.57 -4.57
C ASN A 35 -14.36 -14.09 -3.59
N ASN A 36 -14.88 -13.23 -2.70
CA ASN A 36 -15.80 -13.63 -1.63
C ASN A 36 -17.24 -13.15 -1.83
N SER A 37 -17.58 -12.63 -3.00
CA SER A 37 -18.91 -12.12 -3.34
C SER A 37 -20.03 -13.18 -3.37
N GLY A 38 -19.74 -14.47 -3.07
CA GLY A 38 -20.71 -15.57 -3.12
C GLY A 38 -20.67 -16.61 -1.99
N SER A 39 -19.88 -16.44 -0.90
CA SER A 39 -19.77 -17.46 0.16
C SER A 39 -19.99 -16.88 1.57
N SER A 40 -21.01 -17.39 2.27
CA SER A 40 -21.45 -16.85 3.58
C SER A 40 -20.43 -17.01 4.73
N ALA A 41 -19.41 -17.86 4.58
CA ALA A 41 -18.35 -18.05 5.57
C ALA A 41 -17.18 -17.05 5.41
N SER A 42 -17.10 -16.34 4.29
CA SER A 42 -16.01 -15.42 3.97
C SER A 42 -16.39 -13.93 4.07
N ASN A 43 -17.63 -13.64 4.47
CA ASN A 43 -18.20 -12.30 4.63
C ASN A 43 -17.43 -11.44 5.65
N ALA A 44 -16.90 -12.00 6.74
CA ALA A 44 -16.14 -11.22 7.72
C ALA A 44 -14.82 -10.70 7.13
N SER A 45 -14.07 -11.54 6.41
CA SER A 45 -12.82 -11.14 5.77
C SER A 45 -13.03 -10.12 4.65
N ALA A 46 -14.08 -10.30 3.84
CA ALA A 46 -14.45 -9.36 2.78
C ALA A 46 -14.95 -8.02 3.36
N LEU A 47 -15.75 -8.06 4.43
CA LEU A 47 -16.21 -6.87 5.14
C LEU A 47 -15.03 -6.12 5.78
N THR A 48 -14.12 -6.82 6.47
CA THR A 48 -12.92 -6.20 7.04
C THR A 48 -12.06 -5.57 5.94
N ALA A 49 -11.86 -6.26 4.81
CA ALA A 49 -11.14 -5.70 3.67
C ALA A 49 -11.82 -4.43 3.12
N ALA A 50 -13.15 -4.45 2.96
CA ALA A 50 -13.92 -3.30 2.49
C ALA A 50 -13.85 -2.11 3.46
N LEU A 51 -13.85 -2.36 4.77
CA LEU A 51 -13.74 -1.32 5.79
C LEU A 51 -12.32 -0.75 5.89
N MET A 52 -11.28 -1.55 5.67
CA MET A 52 -9.89 -1.10 5.74
C MET A 52 -9.41 -0.43 4.44
N LEU A 53 -10.03 -0.74 3.31
CA LEU A 53 -9.64 -0.23 2.00
C LEU A 53 -9.54 1.32 1.94
N PRO A 54 -10.51 2.10 2.46
CA PRO A 54 -10.40 3.56 2.48
C PRO A 54 -9.18 4.07 3.28
N CYS A 55 -8.82 3.39 4.38
CA CYS A 55 -7.67 3.77 5.22
C CYS A 55 -6.33 3.58 4.49
N TYR A 56 -6.21 2.49 3.73
CA TYR A 56 -5.02 2.27 2.91
C TYR A 56 -4.95 3.26 1.74
N GLN A 57 -6.08 3.56 1.10
CA GLN A 57 -6.16 4.55 0.02
C GLN A 57 -5.79 5.95 0.50
N SER A 58 -6.28 6.38 1.67
CA SER A 58 -5.91 7.69 2.24
C SER A 58 -4.42 7.75 2.57
N SER A 59 -3.88 6.71 3.22
CA SER A 59 -2.46 6.63 3.58
C SER A 59 -1.56 6.63 2.34
N PHE A 60 -1.95 5.93 1.28
CA PHE A 60 -1.22 5.93 0.01
C PHE A 60 -1.23 7.32 -0.63
N ARG A 61 -2.37 8.01 -0.62
CA ARG A 61 -2.50 9.36 -1.17
C ARG A 61 -1.66 10.37 -0.41
N GLU A 62 -1.64 10.32 0.92
CA GLU A 62 -0.80 11.18 1.75
C GLU A 62 0.69 10.96 1.45
N LEU A 63 1.12 9.71 1.30
CA LEU A 63 2.50 9.40 0.92
C LEU A 63 2.82 9.89 -0.49
N ALA A 64 1.94 9.67 -1.46
CA ALA A 64 2.14 10.11 -2.84
C ALA A 64 2.31 11.64 -2.95
N LEU A 65 1.61 12.42 -2.12
CA LEU A 65 1.77 13.87 -2.04
C LEU A 65 3.09 14.31 -1.41
N ALA A 66 3.75 13.44 -0.64
CA ALA A 66 5.03 13.70 0.00
C ALA A 66 6.23 13.25 -0.84
N LEU A 67 6.01 12.50 -1.92
CA LEU A 67 7.07 12.06 -2.84
C LEU A 67 7.55 13.23 -3.71
N THR A 68 8.84 13.23 -3.98
CA THR A 68 9.45 14.01 -5.06
C THR A 68 9.15 13.37 -6.41
N LEU A 69 9.37 14.12 -7.49
CA LEU A 69 9.22 13.64 -8.87
C LEU A 69 10.04 12.38 -9.17
N GLU A 70 11.23 12.25 -8.57
CA GLU A 70 12.07 11.08 -8.78
C GLU A 70 11.49 9.85 -8.06
N GLU A 71 11.06 10.02 -6.81
CA GLU A 71 10.44 8.95 -6.04
C GLU A 71 9.08 8.50 -6.62
N GLU A 72 8.30 9.42 -7.20
CA GLU A 72 7.06 9.07 -7.91
C GLU A 72 7.36 8.19 -9.14
N ARG A 73 8.44 8.50 -9.87
CA ARG A 73 8.88 7.68 -11.01
C ARG A 73 9.34 6.31 -10.56
N GLU A 74 10.17 6.22 -9.53
CA GLU A 74 10.60 4.95 -8.94
C GLU A 74 9.40 4.11 -8.51
N LEU A 75 8.44 4.73 -7.82
CA LEU A 75 7.20 4.07 -7.41
C LEU A 75 6.41 3.57 -8.63
N ARG A 76 6.29 4.38 -9.69
CA ARG A 76 5.60 3.97 -10.92
C ARG A 76 6.27 2.74 -11.55
N TYR A 77 7.60 2.71 -11.66
CA TYR A 77 8.33 1.55 -12.18
C TYR A 77 8.11 0.30 -11.32
N ALA A 78 8.19 0.43 -10.00
CA ALA A 78 7.96 -0.69 -9.07
C ALA A 78 6.52 -1.23 -9.14
N LEU A 79 5.53 -0.35 -9.38
CA LEU A 79 4.14 -0.75 -9.58
C LEU A 79 3.93 -1.45 -10.92
N ASP A 80 4.58 -0.98 -11.99
CA ASP A 80 4.53 -1.62 -13.30
C ASP A 80 5.12 -3.03 -13.25
N GLU A 81 6.30 -3.19 -12.61
CA GLU A 81 6.91 -4.51 -12.38
C GLU A 81 5.99 -5.42 -11.56
N PHE A 82 5.38 -4.90 -10.50
CA PHE A 82 4.43 -5.66 -9.68
C PHE A 82 3.21 -6.12 -10.49
N CYS A 83 2.60 -5.25 -11.28
CA CYS A 83 1.44 -5.59 -12.11
C CYS A 83 1.80 -6.59 -13.21
N ASN A 84 2.95 -6.42 -13.86
CA ASN A 84 3.44 -7.35 -14.89
C ASN A 84 3.79 -8.73 -14.30
N SER A 85 4.22 -8.79 -13.04
CA SER A 85 4.48 -10.07 -12.34
C SER A 85 3.20 -10.79 -11.87
N ALA A 86 2.07 -10.08 -11.82
CA ALA A 86 0.79 -10.61 -11.36
C ALA A 86 -0.15 -11.05 -12.49
N ALA A 87 0.27 -10.86 -13.76
CA ALA A 87 -0.41 -11.30 -14.98
C ALA A 87 0.08 -12.68 -15.44
#